data_AF-A0A1V1PPI3-F1
#
_entry.id   AF-A0A1V1PPI3-F1
#
_cell.length_a   1.000
_cell.length_b   1.000
_cell.length_c   1.000
_cell.angle_alpha   90.00
_cell.angle_beta   90.00
_cell.angle_gamma   90.00
#
_symmetry.space_group_name_H-M   'P 1'
#
loop_
_entity.id
_entity.type
_entity.pdbx_description
1 polymer ?
#
loop_
_entity_poly.entity_id
_entity_poly.type
_entity_poly.pdbx_seq_one_letter_code
_entity_poly.pdbx_strand_id
1 'polypeptide(L)'
;MALAGAVTLSEIPTLAAEVEGDARALAAQTEVNATFIAGLEDFSSDALRLSDSLREAGVTQDMPCIFRGISEDARERVEEFQAADTATERTMAFNGLKALLDDAILLAPMAAGAAADVAVRQDMASR
;
A
#
# COMPACT_ATOMS: atom_id res chain seq x y z
N MET A 1 18.10 3.80 13.37
CA MET A 1 18.28 2.76 12.34
C MET A 1 17.39 1.60 12.70
N ALA A 2 16.18 1.55 12.16
CA ALA A 2 15.34 0.36 12.24
C ALA A 2 15.81 -0.60 11.13
N LEU A 3 16.13 -1.83 11.50
CA LEU A 3 16.30 -2.93 10.56
C LEU A 3 14.90 -3.25 10.02
N ALA A 4 14.54 -2.72 8.86
CA ALA A 4 13.43 -3.26 8.09
C ALA A 4 13.86 -4.67 7.65
N GLY A 5 13.42 -5.68 8.41
CA GLY A 5 13.71 -7.08 8.10
C GLY A 5 13.19 -7.43 6.72
N ALA A 6 13.91 -8.29 6.00
CA ALA A 6 13.40 -8.85 4.75
C ALA A 6 12.07 -9.55 5.05
N VAL A 7 11.00 -9.08 4.41
CA VAL A 7 9.67 -9.70 4.51
C VAL A 7 9.75 -11.05 3.82
N THR A 8 9.52 -12.10 4.58
CA THR A 8 9.50 -13.45 4.05
C THR A 8 8.19 -13.72 3.30
N LEU A 9 8.19 -14.72 2.42
CA LEU A 9 7.00 -15.11 1.65
C LEU A 9 5.77 -15.36 2.54
N SER A 10 5.96 -15.90 3.74
CA SER A 10 4.91 -16.15 4.73
C SER A 10 4.36 -14.90 5.42
N GLU A 11 5.07 -13.78 5.35
CA GLU A 11 4.67 -12.51 5.97
C GLU A 11 3.97 -11.57 4.98
N ILE A 12 4.01 -11.86 3.67
CA ILE A 12 3.32 -11.07 2.64
C ILE A 12 1.81 -10.94 2.91
N PRO A 13 1.06 -11.99 3.31
CA PRO A 13 -0.35 -11.84 3.64
C PRO A 13 -0.61 -10.90 4.81
N THR A 14 0.28 -10.87 5.80
CA THR A 14 0.19 -9.95 6.93
C THR A 14 0.44 -8.52 6.47
N LEU A 15 1.49 -8.28 5.69
CA LEU A 15 1.78 -6.95 5.14
C LEU A 15 0.65 -6.44 4.22
N ALA A 16 0.05 -7.32 3.42
CA ALA A 16 -1.12 -6.95 2.62
C ALA A 16 -2.31 -6.55 3.49
N ALA A 17 -2.55 -7.25 4.61
CA ALA A 17 -3.60 -6.87 5.55
C ALA A 17 -3.31 -5.55 6.28
N GLU A 18 -2.03 -5.25 6.57
CA GLU A 18 -1.60 -3.95 7.10
C GLU A 18 -1.93 -2.83 6.10
N VAL A 19 -1.50 -2.97 4.84
CA VAL A 19 -1.80 -2.00 3.77
C VAL A 19 -3.31 -1.79 3.58
N GLU A 20 -4.11 -2.86 3.59
CA GLU A 20 -5.57 -2.75 3.53
C GLU A 20 -6.13 -1.98 4.75
N GLY A 21 -5.66 -2.34 5.95
CA GLY A 21 -6.08 -1.72 7.21
C GLY A 21 -5.80 -0.23 7.24
N ASP A 22 -4.59 0.17 6.86
CA ASP A 22 -4.17 1.56 6.78
C ASP A 22 -4.97 2.32 5.73
N ALA A 23 -5.21 1.73 4.56
CA ALA A 23 -6.03 2.35 3.54
C ALA A 23 -7.47 2.61 4.04
N ARG A 24 -8.07 1.65 4.77
CA ARG A 24 -9.40 1.84 5.39
C ARG A 24 -9.37 2.92 6.47
N ALA A 25 -8.33 2.93 7.30
CA ALA A 25 -8.18 3.91 8.37
C ALA A 25 -8.05 5.33 7.80
N LEU A 26 -7.22 5.51 6.77
CA LEU A 26 -7.05 6.78 6.05
C LEU A 26 -8.33 7.21 5.32
N ALA A 27 -9.05 6.28 4.69
CA ALA A 27 -10.29 6.57 3.98
C ALA A 27 -11.43 7.04 4.90
N ALA A 28 -11.34 6.75 6.20
CA ALA A 28 -12.28 7.23 7.21
C ALA A 28 -11.95 8.65 7.72
N GLN A 29 -10.76 9.20 7.39
CA GLN A 29 -10.35 10.52 7.84
C GLN A 29 -10.98 11.61 6.98
N THR A 30 -11.41 12.69 7.63
CA THR A 30 -12.02 13.85 6.97
C THR A 30 -11.24 15.14 7.18
N GLU A 31 -10.16 15.09 7.96
CA GLU A 31 -9.35 16.25 8.34
C GLU A 31 -7.88 16.00 8.07
N VAL A 32 -7.22 16.99 7.47
CA VAL A 32 -5.77 16.97 7.24
C VAL A 32 -5.08 17.50 8.50
N ASN A 33 -4.30 16.65 9.14
CA ASN A 33 -3.46 17.00 10.29
C ASN A 33 -2.14 16.20 10.23
N ALA A 34 -1.23 16.47 11.16
CA ALA A 34 0.09 15.82 11.17
C ALA A 34 -0.01 14.27 11.26
N THR A 35 -0.98 13.75 12.01
CA THR A 35 -1.21 12.30 12.13
C THR A 35 -1.69 11.69 10.82
N PHE A 36 -2.59 12.37 10.11
CA PHE A 36 -3.07 11.95 8.81
C PHE A 36 -1.93 11.93 7.77
N ILE A 37 -1.08 12.96 7.76
CA ILE A 37 0.08 13.01 6.86
C ILE A 37 1.06 11.89 7.17
N ALA A 38 1.41 11.68 8.44
CA ALA A 38 2.28 10.58 8.84
C ALA A 38 1.70 9.21 8.45
N GLY A 39 0.39 9.01 8.66
CA GLY A 39 -0.27 7.77 8.26
C GLY A 39 -0.25 7.54 6.74
N LEU A 40 -0.33 8.60 5.93
CA LEU A 40 -0.23 8.49 4.48
C LEU A 40 1.22 8.19 4.02
N GLU A 41 2.22 8.71 4.71
CA GLU A 41 3.63 8.36 4.51
C GLU A 41 3.92 6.91 4.88
N ASP A 42 3.39 6.44 6.01
CA ASP A 42 3.51 5.04 6.46
C ASP A 42 2.84 4.10 5.46
N PHE A 43 1.59 4.41 5.05
CA PHE A 43 0.88 3.66 4.01
C PHE A 43 1.68 3.58 2.69
N SER A 44 2.27 4.69 2.25
CA SER A 44 3.14 4.71 1.07
C SER A 44 4.32 3.75 1.23
N SER A 45 5.01 3.82 2.37
CA SER A 45 6.15 2.95 2.68
C SER A 45 5.76 1.48 2.68
N ASP A 46 4.62 1.12 3.28
CA ASP A 46 4.17 -0.27 3.33
C ASP A 46 3.66 -0.79 2.00
N ALA A 47 3.03 0.05 1.17
CA ALA A 47 2.70 -0.28 -0.22
C ALA A 47 3.97 -0.57 -1.05
N LEU A 48 5.04 0.21 -0.88
CA LEU A 48 6.33 -0.07 -1.53
C LEU A 48 6.95 -1.37 -1.02
N ARG A 49 6.92 -1.59 0.30
CA ARG A 49 7.42 -2.82 0.91
C ARG A 49 6.66 -4.04 0.38
N LEU A 50 5.35 -3.93 0.20
CA LEU A 50 4.52 -4.97 -0.38
C LEU A 50 4.88 -5.22 -1.85
N SER A 51 5.06 -4.15 -2.64
CA SER A 51 5.52 -4.24 -4.03
C SER A 51 6.82 -5.05 -4.16
N ASP A 52 7.83 -4.69 -3.37
CA ASP A 52 9.13 -5.34 -3.40
C ASP A 52 9.03 -6.80 -2.95
N SER A 53 8.27 -7.08 -1.89
CA SER A 53 8.06 -8.44 -1.38
C SER A 53 7.35 -9.34 -2.40
N LEU A 54 6.32 -8.83 -3.08
CA LEU A 54 5.62 -9.58 -4.14
C LEU A 54 6.55 -9.89 -5.32
N ARG A 55 7.41 -8.93 -5.70
CA ARG A 55 8.40 -9.13 -6.76
C ARG A 55 9.42 -10.20 -6.36
N GLU A 56 9.96 -10.11 -5.14
CA GLU A 56 10.93 -11.07 -4.61
C GLU A 56 10.35 -12.48 -4.47
N ALA A 57 9.07 -12.58 -4.10
CA ALA A 57 8.32 -13.83 -4.09
C ALA A 57 8.18 -14.44 -5.50
N GLY A 58 8.29 -13.65 -6.57
CA GLY A 58 8.05 -14.09 -7.94
C GLY A 58 6.57 -14.06 -8.32
N VAL A 59 5.77 -13.18 -7.71
CA VAL A 59 4.43 -12.86 -8.20
C VAL A 59 4.58 -12.13 -9.53
N THR A 60 4.23 -12.79 -10.64
CA THR A 60 4.42 -12.28 -12.01
C THR A 60 3.22 -11.50 -12.54
N GLN A 61 2.14 -11.40 -11.78
CA GLN A 61 0.99 -10.55 -12.11
C GLN A 61 1.38 -9.08 -11.99
N ASP A 62 0.54 -8.16 -12.47
CA ASP A 62 0.82 -6.70 -12.39
C ASP A 62 0.89 -6.16 -10.94
N MET A 63 0.57 -6.98 -9.95
CA MET A 63 0.49 -6.61 -8.53
C MET A 63 1.73 -5.88 -7.99
N PRO A 64 2.98 -6.33 -8.20
CA PRO A 64 4.14 -5.56 -7.74
C PRO A 64 4.20 -4.16 -8.36
N CYS A 65 3.88 -4.03 -9.65
CA CYS A 65 3.90 -2.73 -10.33
C CYS A 65 2.77 -1.82 -9.83
N ILE A 66 1.57 -2.38 -9.62
CA ILE A 66 0.41 -1.67 -9.06
C ILE A 66 0.75 -1.10 -7.69
N PHE A 67 1.28 -1.90 -6.76
CA PHE A 67 1.59 -1.42 -5.40
C PHE A 67 2.71 -0.39 -5.36
N ARG A 68 3.65 -0.44 -6.31
CA ARG A 68 4.63 0.64 -6.49
C ARG A 68 3.96 1.94 -6.94
N GLY A 69 3.06 1.88 -7.91
CA GLY A 69 2.27 3.04 -8.33
C GLY A 69 1.44 3.61 -7.18
N ILE A 70 0.80 2.75 -6.38
CA ILE A 70 0.05 3.19 -5.19
C ILE A 70 0.95 3.93 -4.20
N SER A 71 2.15 3.41 -3.95
CA SER A 71 3.15 4.07 -3.09
C SER A 71 3.54 5.44 -3.64
N GLU A 72 3.81 5.54 -4.95
CA GLU A 72 4.20 6.78 -5.61
C GLU A 72 3.07 7.82 -5.54
N ASP A 73 1.86 7.45 -5.91
CA ASP A 73 0.67 8.29 -5.84
C ASP A 73 0.39 8.76 -4.42
N ALA A 74 0.57 7.91 -3.41
CA ALA A 74 0.40 8.30 -2.00
C ALA A 74 1.37 9.41 -1.58
N ARG A 75 2.61 9.39 -2.06
CA ARG A 75 3.60 10.46 -1.80
C ARG A 75 3.22 11.75 -2.48
N GLU A 76 2.76 11.68 -3.73
CA GLU A 76 2.25 12.86 -4.43
C GLU A 76 1.08 13.49 -3.67
N ARG A 77 0.17 12.67 -3.12
CA ARG A 77 -0.92 13.16 -2.29
C ARG A 77 -0.43 13.87 -1.02
N VAL A 78 0.64 13.40 -0.37
CA VAL A 78 1.26 14.11 0.77
C VAL A 78 1.70 15.52 0.37
N GLU A 79 2.41 15.64 -0.76
CA GLU A 79 2.87 16.93 -1.28
C GLU A 79 1.71 17.87 -1.61
N GLU A 80 0.64 17.34 -2.22
CA GLU A 80 -0.57 18.10 -2.50
C GLU A 80 -1.28 18.61 -1.23
N PHE A 81 -1.41 17.76 -0.20
CA PHE A 81 -2.01 18.19 1.05
C PHE A 81 -1.18 19.25 1.78
N GLN A 82 0.16 19.18 1.68
CA GLN A 82 1.06 20.19 2.23
C GLN A 82 1.01 21.52 1.46
N ALA A 83 0.75 21.48 0.15
CA ALA A 83 0.63 22.66 -0.70
C ALA A 83 -0.79 23.28 -0.74
N ALA A 84 -1.82 22.57 -0.25
CA ALA A 84 -3.21 22.99 -0.35
C ALA A 84 -3.58 24.11 0.64
N ASP A 85 -3.52 25.35 0.16
CA ASP A 85 -3.85 26.54 0.94
C ASP A 85 -5.38 26.73 1.11
N THR A 86 -6.16 26.32 0.12
CA THR A 86 -7.61 26.55 0.07
C THR A 86 -8.43 25.30 0.43
N ALA A 87 -9.68 25.52 0.85
CA ALA A 87 -10.61 24.42 1.11
C ALA A 87 -10.93 23.62 -0.17
N THR A 88 -10.94 24.27 -1.34
CA THR A 88 -11.15 23.62 -2.64
C THR A 88 -10.01 22.68 -2.98
N GLU A 89 -8.76 23.12 -2.84
CA GLU A 89 -7.57 22.29 -3.08
C GLU A 89 -7.54 21.07 -2.16
N ARG A 90 -7.83 21.27 -0.86
CA ARG A 90 -7.94 20.14 0.09
C ARG A 90 -9.03 19.15 -0.30
N THR A 91 -10.16 19.62 -0.79
CA THR A 91 -11.26 18.75 -1.26
C THR A 91 -10.85 17.94 -2.49
N MET A 92 -10.14 18.56 -3.44
CA MET A 92 -9.62 17.85 -4.62
C MET A 92 -8.59 16.80 -4.24
N ALA A 93 -7.65 17.13 -3.34
CA ALA A 93 -6.67 16.19 -2.82
C ALA A 93 -7.33 15.01 -2.10
N PHE A 94 -8.38 15.24 -1.30
CA PHE A 94 -9.17 14.16 -0.69
C PHE A 94 -9.87 13.26 -1.71
N ASN A 95 -10.43 13.81 -2.78
CA ASN A 95 -11.06 13.00 -3.82
C ASN A 95 -10.04 12.12 -4.55
N GLY A 96 -8.86 12.66 -4.86
CA GLY A 96 -7.75 11.90 -5.45
C GLY A 96 -7.26 10.79 -4.52
N LEU A 97 -7.08 11.12 -3.24
CA LEU A 97 -6.70 10.13 -2.23
C LEU A 97 -7.75 9.02 -2.11
N LYS A 98 -9.04 9.35 -2.10
CA LYS A 98 -10.10 8.35 -1.94
C LYS A 98 -10.05 7.26 -3.01
N ALA A 99 -9.85 7.64 -4.28
CA ALA A 99 -9.72 6.67 -5.37
C ALA A 99 -8.53 5.73 -5.15
N LEU A 100 -7.37 6.29 -4.79
CA LEU A 100 -6.16 5.54 -4.47
C LEU A 100 -6.37 4.54 -3.33
N LEU A 101 -7.02 4.98 -2.24
CA LEU A 101 -7.28 4.12 -1.08
C LEU A 101 -8.31 3.03 -1.40
N ASP A 102 -9.36 3.34 -2.16
CA ASP A 102 -10.36 2.36 -2.57
C ASP A 102 -9.72 1.24 -3.43
N ASP A 103 -8.77 1.59 -4.31
CA ASP A 103 -7.99 0.62 -5.08
C ASP A 103 -7.10 -0.25 -4.17
N ALA A 104 -6.39 0.36 -3.23
CA ALA A 104 -5.55 -0.39 -2.28
C ALA A 104 -6.37 -1.37 -1.43
N ILE A 105 -7.55 -0.95 -0.96
CA ILE A 105 -8.49 -1.79 -0.20
C ILE A 105 -8.94 -3.00 -1.01
N LEU A 106 -9.18 -2.82 -2.31
CA LEU A 106 -9.61 -3.89 -3.20
C LEU A 106 -8.46 -4.84 -3.53
N LEU A 107 -7.27 -4.30 -3.81
CA LEU A 107 -6.16 -5.04 -4.42
C LEU A 107 -5.29 -5.75 -3.37
N ALA A 108 -5.20 -5.25 -2.14
CA ALA A 108 -4.34 -5.84 -1.12
C ALA A 108 -4.71 -7.30 -0.78
N PRO A 109 -6.00 -7.67 -0.59
CA PRO A 109 -6.40 -9.07 -0.46
C PRO A 109 -6.03 -9.93 -1.67
N MET A 110 -6.08 -9.38 -2.89
CA MET A 110 -5.70 -10.11 -4.11
C MET A 110 -4.20 -10.39 -4.16
N ALA A 111 -3.38 -9.42 -3.73
CA ALA A 111 -1.94 -9.60 -3.60
C ALA A 111 -1.58 -10.68 -2.57
N ALA A 112 -2.27 -10.71 -1.43
CA ALA A 112 -2.12 -11.77 -0.44
C ALA A 112 -2.42 -13.16 -1.04
N GLY A 113 -3.53 -13.27 -1.78
CA GLY A 113 -3.89 -14.50 -2.49
C GLY A 113 -2.85 -14.93 -3.52
N ALA A 114 -2.37 -13.99 -4.34
CA ALA A 114 -1.35 -14.26 -5.35
C ALA A 114 -0.03 -14.75 -4.73
N ALA A 115 0.38 -14.17 -3.59
CA ALA A 115 1.56 -14.62 -2.86
C ALA A 115 1.37 -16.03 -2.26
N ALA A 116 0.18 -16.33 -1.72
CA ALA A 116 -0.15 -17.66 -1.22
C ALA A 116 -0.09 -18.73 -2.33
N ASP A 117 -0.61 -18.42 -3.52
CA ASP A 117 -0.55 -19.31 -4.69
C ASP A 117 0.89 -19.59 -5.14
N VAL A 118 1.78 -18.60 -5.03
CA VAL A 118 3.22 -18.81 -5.26
C VAL A 118 3.82 -19.75 -4.22
N ALA A 119 3.52 -19.53 -2.93
CA ALA A 119 4.05 -20.34 -1.84
C ALA A 119 3.65 -21.82 -1.98
N VAL A 120 2.39 -22.08 -2.32
CA VAL A 120 1.90 -23.45 -2.58
C VAL A 120 2.66 -24.09 -3.75
N ARG A 121 2.88 -23.36 -4.85
CA ARG A 121 3.62 -23.87 -6.01
C ARG A 121 5.08 -24.19 -5.67
N GLN A 122 5.74 -23.35 -4.85
CA GLN A 122 7.11 -23.58 -4.42
C GLN A 122 7.24 -24.81 -3.50
N ASP A 123 6.30 -25.01 -2.57
CA ASP A 123 6.26 -26.22 -1.73
C ASP A 123 6.10 -27.49 -2.57
N MET A 124 5.19 -27.49 -3.55
CA MET A 124 5.00 -28.65 -4.44
C MET A 124 6.23 -28.96 -5.30
N ALA A 125 6.97 -27.94 -5.76
CA ALA A 125 8.18 -28.14 -6.55
C ALA A 125 9.39 -28.63 -5.72
N SER A 126 9.31 -28.48 -4.39
CA SER A 126 10.37 -28.87 -3.46
C SER A 126 10.24 -30.30 -2.92
N ARG A 127 9.14 -30.99 -3.28
CA ARG A 127 8.82 -32.38 -2.90
C ARG A 127 9.16 -33.35 -4.02
#